data_AF-A0A961IC06-F1
#
_entry.id   AF-A0A961IC06-F1
#
_cell.length_a   1.000
_cell.length_b   1.000
_cell.length_c   1.000
_cell.angle_alpha   90.00
_cell.angle_beta   90.00
_cell.angle_gamma   90.00
#
_symmetry.space_group_name_H-M   'P 1'
#
loop_
_entity.id
_entity.type
_entity.pdbx_description
1 polymer ?
#
loop_
_entity_poly.entity_id
_entity_poly.type
_entity_poly.pdbx_seq_one_letter_code
_entity_poly.pdbx_strand_id
1 'polypeptide(L)'
;IEILEKDLKIDTYRSSGAGGQHVNTTDSAVRITHQPTGIVVACQNERSQHQNRAQAMEMLKARLYEMELRKREENAAEEHGEKTDIGWGHQIRSYVLHPYQLVKDLRTEVETNQSAHVLDGDLDMFLEASLAHKLNLDKD
;
A
#
# COMPACT_ATOMS: atom_id res chain seq x y z
N ILE A 1 3.30 -1.75 15.89
CA ILE A 1 4.49 -0.89 15.78
C ILE A 1 4.96 -0.57 17.18
N GLU A 2 6.10 -1.11 17.56
CA GLU A 2 6.81 -0.74 18.79
C GLU A 2 7.69 0.46 18.47
N ILE A 3 7.59 1.52 19.28
CA ILE A 3 8.40 2.74 19.09
C ILE A 3 9.44 2.74 20.20
N LEU A 4 10.72 2.61 19.84
CA LEU A 4 11.81 2.67 20.79
C LEU A 4 12.17 4.13 21.07
N GLU A 5 12.29 4.50 22.34
CA GLU A 5 12.58 5.89 22.72
C GLU A 5 13.92 6.40 22.16
N LYS A 6 14.90 5.50 21.97
CA LYS A 6 16.21 5.83 21.39
C LYS A 6 16.13 6.36 19.95
N ASP A 7 15.07 5.99 19.22
CA ASP A 7 14.88 6.38 17.82
C ASP A 7 14.12 7.71 17.70
N LEU A 8 13.71 8.29 18.83
CA LEU A 8 12.98 9.54 18.90
C LEU A 8 13.90 10.69 19.28
N LYS A 9 13.84 11.76 18.50
CA LYS A 9 14.34 13.08 18.90
C LYS A 9 13.16 13.93 19.34
N ILE A 10 13.16 14.36 20.60
CA ILE A 10 12.10 15.16 21.20
C ILE A 10 12.63 16.55 21.47
N ASP A 11 12.09 17.54 20.76
CA ASP A 11 12.41 18.95 20.93
C ASP A 11 11.23 19.65 21.64
N THR A 12 11.51 20.37 22.71
CA THR A 12 10.52 21.20 23.42
C THR A 12 10.80 22.67 23.13
N TYR A 13 9.77 23.44 22.80
CA TYR A 13 9.90 24.85 22.41
C TYR A 13 8.64 25.64 22.81
N ARG A 14 8.69 26.97 22.65
CA ARG A 14 7.54 27.83 22.92
C ARG A 14 6.45 27.63 21.87
N SER A 15 5.22 27.51 22.34
CA SER A 15 4.05 27.47 21.46
C SER A 15 4.00 28.74 20.60
N SER A 16 3.65 28.58 19.32
CA SER A 16 3.47 29.72 18.41
C SER A 16 2.03 30.22 18.45
N GLY A 17 1.83 31.54 18.31
CA GLY A 17 0.50 32.15 18.16
C GLY A 17 0.26 33.37 19.06
N ALA A 18 -0.84 34.08 18.80
CA ALA A 18 -1.30 35.18 19.64
C ALA A 18 -1.82 34.62 20.98
N GLY A 19 -0.95 34.57 21.99
CA GLY A 19 -1.25 33.98 23.29
C GLY A 19 -0.94 34.90 24.47
N GLY A 20 -1.49 34.55 25.64
CA GLY A 20 -1.23 35.24 26.89
C GLY A 20 0.17 34.96 27.46
N GLN A 21 0.41 35.38 28.71
CA GLN A 21 1.70 35.22 29.40
C GLN A 21 2.27 33.79 29.27
N HIS A 22 1.43 32.77 29.43
CA HIS A 22 1.82 31.36 29.33
C HIS A 22 2.49 31.00 27.99
N VAL A 23 1.99 31.51 26.86
CA VAL A 23 2.54 31.23 25.53
C VAL A 23 3.90 31.92 25.34
N ASN A 24 4.09 33.08 25.97
CA ASN A 24 5.31 33.88 25.83
C ASN A 24 6.45 33.41 26.74
N THR A 25 6.13 32.81 27.90
CA THR A 25 7.14 32.45 28.92
C THR A 25 7.37 30.95 29.07
N THR A 26 6.43 30.09 28.68
CA THR A 26 6.48 28.65 28.98
C THR A 26 6.72 27.82 27.71
N ASP A 27 7.67 26.90 27.78
CA ASP A 27 8.01 26.00 26.69
C ASP A 27 7.10 24.77 26.73
N SER A 28 5.87 24.91 26.22
CA SER A 28 4.85 23.85 26.24
C SER A 28 4.74 23.04 24.94
N ALA A 29 5.20 23.56 23.81
CA ALA A 29 5.10 22.86 22.52
C ALA A 29 6.14 21.76 22.40
N VAL A 30 5.74 20.62 21.83
CA VAL A 30 6.60 19.44 21.68
C VAL A 30 6.62 19.03 20.21
N ARG A 31 7.82 18.79 19.69
CA ARG A 31 8.06 18.17 18.38
C ARG A 31 8.79 16.86 18.58
N ILE A 32 8.31 15.81 17.94
CA ILE A 32 8.91 14.48 17.97
C ILE A 32 9.28 14.11 16.54
N THR A 33 10.54 13.74 16.35
CA THR A 33 11.07 13.24 15.09
C THR A 33 11.44 11.77 15.27
N HIS A 34 10.88 10.89 14.46
CA HIS A 34 11.31 9.50 14.37
C HIS A 34 12.47 9.43 13.38
N GLN A 35 13.69 9.28 13.90
CA GLN A 35 14.92 9.37 13.10
C GLN A 35 14.99 8.34 11.96
N PRO A 36 14.57 7.07 12.15
CA PRO A 36 14.66 6.06 11.10
C PRO A 36 13.76 6.34 9.88
N THR A 37 12.58 6.95 10.09
CA THR A 37 11.61 7.21 9.02
C THR A 37 11.58 8.66 8.57
N GLY A 38 12.22 9.57 9.30
CA GLY A 38 12.17 11.01 9.06
C GLY A 38 10.82 11.67 9.35
N ILE A 39 9.85 10.93 9.89
CA ILE A 39 8.52 11.48 10.21
C ILE A 39 8.63 12.44 11.40
N VAL A 40 8.16 13.67 11.20
CA VAL A 40 8.12 14.71 12.22
C VAL A 40 6.66 15.02 12.55
N VAL A 41 6.34 15.01 13.84
CA VAL A 41 5.05 15.46 14.37
C VAL A 41 5.26 16.52 15.43
N ALA A 42 4.31 17.45 15.55
CA ALA A 42 4.36 18.49 16.57
C ALA A 42 2.97 18.70 17.17
N CYS A 43 2.93 18.98 18.47
CA CYS A 43 1.70 19.29 19.19
C CYS A 43 1.95 20.47 20.15
N GLN A 44 1.01 21.42 20.16
CA GLN A 44 1.03 22.60 21.02
C GLN A 44 -0.37 22.99 21.52
N ASN A 45 -1.33 22.06 21.46
CA ASN A 45 -2.75 22.31 21.70
C ASN A 45 -3.04 22.59 23.18
N GLU A 46 -2.33 21.89 24.06
CA GLU A 46 -2.51 21.98 25.51
C GLU A 46 -1.50 22.93 26.14
N ARG A 47 -1.85 23.43 27.34
CA ARG A 47 -0.91 24.21 28.16
C ARG A 47 0.19 23.34 28.75
N SER A 48 -0.09 22.06 29.01
CA SER A 48 0.86 21.12 29.61
C SER A 48 1.76 20.48 28.55
N GLN A 49 3.08 20.56 28.79
CA GLN A 49 4.09 19.91 27.97
C GLN A 49 3.93 18.38 27.94
N HIS A 50 3.56 17.76 29.07
CA HIS A 50 3.35 16.31 29.14
C HIS A 50 2.14 15.86 28.29
N GLN A 51 1.07 16.64 28.29
CA GLN A 51 -0.11 16.34 27.47
C GLN A 51 0.21 16.51 25.98
N ASN A 52 0.93 17.57 25.61
CA ASN A 52 1.40 17.76 24.22
C ASN A 52 2.35 16.63 23.78
N ARG A 53 3.24 16.14 24.66
CA ARG A 53 4.09 14.99 24.37
C ARG A 53 3.27 13.72 24.14
N ALA A 54 2.27 13.45 24.98
CA ALA A 54 1.40 12.28 24.83
C ALA A 54 0.61 12.33 23.51
N GLN A 55 0.00 13.47 23.19
CA GLN A 55 -0.71 13.66 21.92
C GLN A 55 0.24 13.54 20.71
N ALA A 56 1.43 14.14 20.77
CA ALA A 56 2.42 14.00 19.71
C ALA A 56 2.85 12.54 19.51
N MET A 57 3.00 11.75 20.58
CA MET A 57 3.28 10.30 20.47
C MET A 57 2.15 9.52 19.80
N GLU A 58 0.89 9.85 20.11
CA GLU A 58 -0.27 9.23 19.46
C GLU A 58 -0.33 9.55 17.97
N MET A 59 -0.10 10.83 17.60
CA MET A 59 0.02 11.26 16.21
C MET A 59 1.16 10.54 15.48
N LEU A 60 2.33 10.39 16.12
CA LEU A 60 3.46 9.67 15.54
C LEU A 60 3.11 8.21 15.25
N LYS A 61 2.47 7.54 16.21
CA LYS A 61 2.04 6.14 16.07
C LYS A 61 1.05 5.97 14.92
N ALA A 62 0.10 6.88 14.76
CA ALA A 62 -0.85 6.87 13.65
C ALA A 62 -0.13 7.02 12.29
N ARG A 63 0.80 7.98 12.18
CA ARG A 63 1.58 8.22 10.95
C ARG A 63 2.47 7.03 10.59
N LEU A 64 3.13 6.41 11.56
CA LEU A 64 3.95 5.22 11.34
C LEU A 64 3.09 4.03 10.88
N TYR A 65 1.89 3.89 11.45
CA TYR A 65 0.95 2.85 11.05
C TYR A 65 0.47 3.03 9.61
N GLU A 66 0.08 4.25 9.24
CA GLU A 66 -0.33 4.59 7.88
C GLU A 66 0.79 4.32 6.87
N MET A 67 2.04 4.67 7.20
CA MET A 67 3.20 4.40 6.37
C MET A 67 3.42 2.89 6.17
N GLU A 68 3.31 2.08 7.23
CA GLU A 68 3.49 0.63 7.13
C GLU A 68 2.35 -0.04 6.37
N LEU A 69 1.10 0.42 6.57
CA LEU A 69 -0.05 -0.04 5.81
C LEU A 69 0.13 0.23 4.33
N ARG A 70 0.49 1.47 3.97
CA ARG A 70 0.76 1.86 2.59
C ARG A 70 1.87 1.02 1.97
N LYS A 71 2.95 0.75 2.69
CA LYS A 71 4.03 -0.13 2.21
C LYS A 71 3.54 -1.55 1.94
N ARG A 72 2.65 -2.09 2.78
CA ARG A 72 2.04 -3.41 2.53
C ARG A 72 1.11 -3.39 1.33
N GLU A 73 0.34 -2.34 1.15
CA GLU A 73 -0.53 -2.15 -0.01
C GLU A 73 0.27 -2.02 -1.31
N GLU A 74 1.36 -1.25 -1.29
CA GLU A 74 2.28 -1.11 -2.43
C GLU A 74 2.91 -2.46 -2.79
N ASN A 75 3.44 -3.21 -1.81
CA ASN A 75 3.99 -4.54 -2.06
C ASN A 75 2.92 -5.51 -2.62
N ALA A 76 1.70 -5.48 -2.08
CA ALA A 76 0.61 -6.31 -2.59
C ALA A 76 0.19 -5.90 -4.00
N ALA A 77 0.20 -4.60 -4.31
CA ALA A 77 -0.08 -4.10 -5.65
C ALA A 77 1.01 -4.54 -6.65
N GLU A 78 2.29 -4.51 -6.27
CA GLU A 78 3.39 -5.06 -7.07
C GLU A 78 3.20 -6.55 -7.34
N GLU A 79 2.85 -7.36 -6.31
CA GLU A 79 2.57 -8.80 -6.47
C GLU A 79 1.39 -9.08 -7.40
N HIS A 80 0.33 -8.27 -7.32
CA HIS A 80 -0.85 -8.42 -8.17
C HIS A 80 -0.66 -7.89 -9.59
N GLY A 81 0.50 -7.29 -9.90
CA GLY A 81 0.80 -6.66 -11.18
C GLY A 81 -0.09 -5.43 -11.46
N GLU A 82 0.24 -4.70 -12.52
CA GLU A 82 -0.62 -3.64 -13.03
C GLU A 82 -1.94 -4.25 -13.52
N LYS A 83 -2.98 -4.17 -12.68
CA LYS A 83 -4.34 -4.50 -13.11
C LYS A 83 -4.77 -3.46 -14.12
N THR A 84 -4.90 -3.86 -15.37
CA THR A 84 -5.43 -3.02 -16.44
C THR A 84 -6.91 -2.75 -16.22
N ASP A 85 -7.40 -1.67 -16.81
CA ASP A 85 -8.80 -1.25 -16.67
C ASP A 85 -9.75 -2.36 -17.15
N ILE A 86 -10.89 -2.53 -16.48
CA ILE A 86 -11.89 -3.57 -16.81
C ILE A 86 -12.73 -3.06 -18.01
N GLY A 87 -12.06 -2.82 -19.12
CA GLY A 87 -12.62 -2.34 -20.36
C GLY A 87 -12.62 -3.41 -21.46
N TRP A 88 -13.42 -3.16 -22.50
CA TRP A 88 -13.37 -3.97 -23.73
C TRP A 88 -11.96 -3.99 -24.30
N GLY A 89 -11.41 -5.20 -24.53
CA GLY A 89 -10.06 -5.40 -25.06
C GLY A 89 -8.99 -5.79 -24.03
N HIS A 90 -9.25 -5.67 -22.72
CA HIS A 90 -8.31 -6.05 -21.66
C HIS A 90 -8.48 -7.49 -21.15
N GLN A 91 -9.30 -8.30 -21.83
CA GLN A 91 -9.53 -9.70 -21.49
C GLN A 91 -8.34 -10.57 -21.91
N ILE A 92 -7.90 -11.48 -21.04
CA ILE A 92 -6.82 -12.43 -21.36
C ILE A 92 -7.32 -13.68 -22.10
N ARG A 93 -8.62 -13.99 -21.98
CA ARG A 93 -9.21 -15.21 -22.53
C ARG A 93 -10.65 -14.97 -22.96
N SER A 94 -10.98 -15.40 -24.17
CA SER A 94 -12.32 -15.37 -24.72
C SER A 94 -13.00 -16.73 -24.51
N TYR A 95 -14.23 -16.72 -23.98
CA TYR A 95 -15.09 -17.90 -23.84
C TYR A 95 -16.34 -17.70 -24.70
N VAL A 96 -16.37 -18.36 -25.85
CA VAL A 96 -17.53 -18.40 -26.73
C VAL A 96 -18.26 -19.73 -26.50
N LEU A 97 -19.52 -19.66 -26.08
CA LEU A 97 -20.34 -20.85 -25.79
C LEU A 97 -21.43 -21.09 -26.84
N HIS A 98 -21.77 -20.05 -27.61
CA HIS A 98 -22.75 -20.10 -28.71
C HIS A 98 -22.40 -19.04 -29.76
N PRO A 99 -22.53 -19.30 -31.07
CA PRO A 99 -23.10 -20.51 -31.71
C PRO A 99 -22.15 -21.70 -31.78
N TYR A 100 -20.87 -21.51 -31.46
CA TYR A 100 -19.86 -22.56 -31.37
C TYR A 100 -19.20 -22.51 -29.99
N GLN A 101 -18.56 -23.61 -29.59
CA GLN A 101 -17.80 -23.70 -28.36
C GLN A 101 -16.32 -23.46 -28.67
N LEU A 102 -15.77 -22.37 -28.15
CA LEU A 102 -14.36 -22.02 -28.30
C LEU A 102 -13.90 -21.26 -27.07
N VAL A 103 -12.83 -21.75 -26.44
CA VAL A 103 -12.08 -21.01 -25.42
C VAL A 103 -10.71 -20.72 -25.98
N LYS A 104 -10.31 -19.45 -26.03
CA LYS A 104 -9.03 -19.00 -26.59
C LYS A 104 -8.32 -18.03 -25.65
N ASP A 105 -7.09 -18.34 -25.25
CA ASP A 105 -6.22 -17.45 -24.47
C ASP A 105 -5.48 -16.50 -25.44
N LEU A 106 -5.73 -15.20 -25.32
CA LEU A 106 -5.21 -14.17 -26.23
C LEU A 106 -3.74 -13.83 -25.99
N ARG A 107 -3.14 -14.33 -24.90
CA ARG A 107 -1.71 -14.10 -24.60
C ARG A 107 -0.83 -15.18 -25.22
N THR A 108 -1.35 -16.40 -25.32
CA THR A 108 -0.60 -17.59 -25.76
C THR A 108 -1.12 -18.18 -27.07
N GLU A 109 -2.24 -17.67 -27.57
CA GLU A 109 -2.97 -18.15 -28.76
C GLU A 109 -3.48 -19.60 -28.65
N VAL A 110 -3.32 -20.26 -27.50
CA VAL A 110 -3.84 -21.60 -27.23
C VAL A 110 -5.37 -21.57 -27.17
N GLU A 111 -6.00 -22.57 -27.78
CA GLU A 111 -7.45 -22.69 -27.84
C GLU A 111 -7.95 -24.13 -27.72
N THR A 112 -9.19 -24.29 -27.26
CA THR A 112 -9.91 -25.57 -27.20
C THR A 112 -11.39 -25.39 -27.48
N ASN A 113 -12.02 -26.43 -28.02
CA ASN A 113 -13.47 -26.50 -28.21
C ASN A 113 -14.20 -27.13 -27.02
N GLN A 114 -13.47 -27.70 -26.05
CA GLN A 114 -14.03 -28.38 -24.88
C GLN A 114 -14.40 -27.40 -23.75
N SER A 115 -15.26 -26.42 -24.04
CA SER A 115 -15.56 -25.33 -23.11
C SER A 115 -16.13 -25.78 -21.76
N ALA A 116 -16.90 -26.88 -21.74
CA ALA A 116 -17.44 -27.45 -20.49
C ALA A 116 -16.33 -27.91 -19.54
N HIS A 117 -15.32 -28.65 -20.04
CA HIS A 117 -14.19 -29.13 -19.23
C HIS A 117 -13.38 -27.97 -18.64
N VAL A 118 -13.16 -26.91 -19.45
CA VAL A 118 -12.46 -25.72 -18.99
C VAL A 118 -13.23 -25.00 -17.87
N LEU A 119 -14.57 -24.93 -17.99
CA LEU A 119 -15.43 -24.35 -16.95
C LEU A 119 -15.50 -25.23 -15.68
N ASP A 120 -15.33 -26.54 -15.83
CA ASP A 120 -15.22 -27.51 -14.73
C ASP A 120 -13.84 -27.54 -14.07
N GLY A 121 -12.89 -26.72 -14.54
CA GLY A 121 -11.59 -26.51 -13.89
C GLY A 121 -10.39 -27.12 -14.61
N ASP A 122 -10.57 -27.75 -15.78
CA ASP A 122 -9.46 -28.24 -16.61
C ASP A 122 -8.73 -27.06 -17.29
N LEU A 123 -7.81 -26.45 -16.55
CA LEU A 123 -7.06 -25.25 -16.95
C LEU A 123 -5.58 -25.52 -17.25
N ASP A 124 -5.11 -26.75 -17.06
CA ASP A 124 -3.69 -27.11 -17.08
C ASP A 124 -3.03 -26.69 -18.40
N MET A 125 -3.69 -26.96 -19.53
CA MET A 125 -3.21 -26.57 -20.87
C MET A 125 -2.92 -25.06 -20.99
N PHE A 126 -3.77 -24.21 -20.40
CA PHE A 126 -3.59 -22.76 -20.45
C PHE A 126 -2.53 -22.27 -19.45
N LEU A 127 -2.43 -22.92 -18.29
CA LEU A 127 -1.45 -22.60 -17.26
C LEU A 127 -0.03 -22.92 -17.75
N GLU A 128 0.18 -24.10 -18.29
CA GLU A 128 1.46 -24.53 -18.86
C GLU A 128 1.91 -23.60 -19.99
N ALA A 129 1.01 -23.30 -20.93
CA ALA A 129 1.28 -22.37 -22.03
C ALA A 129 1.66 -20.97 -21.52
N SER A 130 0.95 -20.45 -20.50
CA SER A 130 1.25 -19.14 -19.92
C SER A 130 2.61 -19.11 -19.21
N LEU A 131 2.97 -20.18 -18.51
CA LEU A 131 4.27 -20.30 -17.82
C LEU A 131 5.42 -20.39 -18.83
N ALA A 132 5.27 -21.22 -19.86
CA ALA A 132 6.26 -21.35 -20.94
C ALA A 132 6.46 -20.02 -21.69
N HIS A 133 5.37 -19.32 -22.01
CA HIS A 133 5.43 -18.01 -22.67
C HIS A 133 6.18 -16.99 -21.81
N LYS A 134 5.93 -16.94 -20.50
CA LYS A 134 6.62 -16.02 -19.58
C LYS A 134 8.12 -16.33 -19.50
N LEU A 135 8.50 -17.60 -19.37
CA LEU A 135 9.91 -18.02 -19.31
C LEU A 135 10.68 -17.69 -20.60
N ASN A 136 10.01 -17.61 -21.75
CA ASN A 136 10.64 -17.22 -23.01
C ASN A 136 10.85 -15.70 -23.09
N LEU A 137 9.92 -14.90 -22.56
CA LEU A 137 10.07 -13.44 -22.51
C LEU A 137 11.23 -12.98 -21.60
N ASP A 138 11.49 -13.70 -20.50
CA ASP A 138 12.57 -13.36 -19.56
C ASP A 138 13.99 -13.70 -20.08
N LYS A 139 14.10 -14.38 -21.24
CA LYS A 139 15.38 -14.82 -21.84
C LYS A 139 15.94 -13.86 -22.88
N ASP A 140 15.16 -12.88 -23.32
CA ASP A 140 15.55 -11.83 -24.28
C ASP A 140 15.88 -10.52 -23.54
#